data_AF-X0PJ57-F1
#
_entry.id   AF-X0PJ57-F1
#
_cell.length_a   1.000
_cell.length_b   1.000
_cell.length_c   1.000
_cell.angle_alpha   90.00
_cell.angle_beta   90.00
_cell.angle_gamma   90.00
#
_symmetry.space_group_name_H-M   'P 1'
#
loop_
_entity.id
_entity.type
_entity.pdbx_description
1 polymer ?
#
loop_
_entity_poly.entity_id
_entity_poly.type
_entity_poly.pdbx_seq_one_letter_code
_entity_poly.pdbx_strand_id
1 'polypeptide(L)'
;MIDTMAVFDLDGTLCDGGPLTVSPATVTAIQTLKARQVLPVIATGRSHYEIIDLLHQLDLHTYILANGCYIIHQDELIQDYHFPIDKIEAVIRMAQRNHDDVGFLINRVLRLRE
;
A
#
# COMPACT_ATOMS: atom_id res chain seq x y z
N MET A 1 -16.49 -10.23 18.04
CA MET A 1 -15.60 -10.70 16.96
C MET A 1 -15.75 -9.73 15.80
N ILE A 2 -14.73 -9.58 14.97
CA ILE A 2 -14.87 -8.87 13.69
C ILE A 2 -15.25 -9.93 12.66
N ASP A 3 -16.46 -9.82 12.13
CA ASP A 3 -16.99 -10.81 11.18
C ASP A 3 -17.12 -10.22 9.76
N THR A 4 -16.76 -8.95 9.58
CA THR A 4 -16.92 -8.23 8.30
C THR A 4 -15.74 -7.30 8.04
N MET A 5 -15.32 -7.24 6.78
CA MET A 5 -14.25 -6.37 6.30
C MET A 5 -14.79 -5.46 5.19
N ALA A 6 -14.34 -4.21 5.18
CA ALA A 6 -14.56 -3.28 4.10
C ALA A 6 -13.21 -2.94 3.46
N VAL A 7 -13.03 -3.29 2.19
CA VAL A 7 -11.78 -3.11 1.45
C VAL A 7 -11.94 -1.95 0.48
N PHE A 8 -10.99 -1.02 0.50
CA PHE A 8 -11.02 0.19 -0.30
C PHE A 8 -9.75 0.30 -1.15
N ASP A 9 -9.93 0.57 -2.44
CA ASP A 9 -8.86 1.17 -3.22
C ASP A 9 -8.56 2.60 -2.72
N LEU A 10 -7.43 3.17 -3.14
CA LEU A 10 -6.97 4.47 -2.71
C LEU A 10 -7.22 5.56 -3.76
N ASP A 11 -6.51 5.50 -4.88
CA ASP A 11 -6.47 6.56 -5.88
C ASP A 11 -7.76 6.59 -6.71
N GLY A 12 -8.51 7.70 -6.65
CA GLY A 12 -9.83 7.81 -7.29
C GLY A 12 -10.96 7.17 -6.48
N THR A 13 -10.68 6.62 -5.29
CA THR A 13 -11.66 6.05 -4.37
C THR A 13 -11.69 6.78 -3.03
N LEU A 14 -10.63 6.69 -2.22
CA LEU A 14 -10.51 7.43 -0.96
C LEU A 14 -9.84 8.79 -1.15
N CYS A 15 -8.96 8.90 -2.15
CA CYS A 15 -8.30 10.14 -2.55
C CYS A 15 -8.86 10.62 -3.89
N ASP A 16 -9.08 11.93 -4.03
CA ASP A 16 -9.69 12.54 -5.21
C ASP A 16 -8.72 12.70 -6.41
N GLY A 17 -7.80 11.75 -6.61
CA GLY A 17 -6.84 11.71 -7.73
C GLY A 17 -5.78 12.81 -7.75
N GLY A 18 -5.77 13.68 -6.72
CA GLY A 18 -4.80 14.76 -6.54
C GLY A 18 -3.74 14.40 -5.48
N PRO A 19 -3.46 15.29 -4.51
CA PRO A 19 -2.61 14.97 -3.37
C PRO A 19 -3.10 13.72 -2.62
N LEU A 20 -2.17 12.99 -2.00
CA LEU A 20 -2.44 11.88 -1.08
C LEU A 20 -3.09 12.39 0.21
N THR A 21 -4.35 12.77 0.09
CA THR A 21 -5.16 13.35 1.17
C THR A 21 -6.56 12.77 1.10
N VAL A 22 -7.17 12.59 2.27
CA VAL A 22 -8.54 12.13 2.42
C VAL A 22 -9.39 13.21 3.06
N SER A 23 -10.66 13.27 2.67
CA SER A 23 -11.59 14.25 3.24
C SER A 23 -11.88 13.96 4.73
N PRO A 24 -12.28 14.97 5.52
CA PRO A 24 -12.75 14.76 6.89
C PRO A 24 -13.94 13.77 6.98
N ALA A 25 -14.77 13.73 5.95
CA ALA A 25 -15.89 12.79 5.85
C ALA A 25 -15.38 11.34 5.71
N THR A 26 -14.33 11.11 4.92
CA THR A 26 -13.67 9.81 4.78
C THR A 26 -13.09 9.34 6.12
N VAL A 27 -12.39 10.23 6.85
CA VAL A 27 -11.86 9.92 8.19
C VAL A 27 -13.00 9.49 9.13
N THR A 28 -14.09 10.25 9.15
CA THR A 28 -15.27 9.94 9.98
C THR A 28 -15.92 8.60 9.59
N ALA A 29 -15.98 8.29 8.30
CA ALA A 29 -16.54 7.04 7.80
C ALA A 29 -15.68 5.83 8.24
N ILE A 30 -14.35 5.94 8.13
CA ILE A 30 -13.41 4.91 8.60
C ILE A 30 -13.56 4.68 10.11
N GLN A 31 -13.64 5.74 10.91
CA GLN A 31 -13.88 5.64 12.36
C GLN A 31 -15.22 4.95 12.66
N THR A 32 -16.26 5.26 11.89
CA THR A 32 -17.59 4.63 12.04
C THR A 32 -17.56 3.14 11.74
N LEU A 33 -16.79 2.70 10.73
CA LEU A 33 -16.61 1.27 10.44
C LEU A 33 -15.97 0.54 11.62
N LYS A 34 -14.88 1.10 12.17
CA LYS A 34 -14.20 0.54 13.35
C LYS A 34 -15.16 0.42 14.55
N ALA A 35 -15.93 1.48 14.84
CA ALA A 35 -16.90 1.49 15.94
C ALA A 35 -18.01 0.42 15.76
N ARG A 36 -18.32 0.06 14.51
CA ARG A 36 -19.30 -0.98 14.16
C ARG A 36 -18.69 -2.38 14.02
N GLN A 37 -17.44 -2.58 14.45
CA GLN A 37 -16.71 -3.85 14.34
C GLN A 37 -16.56 -4.34 12.89
N VAL A 38 -16.53 -3.40 11.94
CA VAL A 38 -16.13 -3.67 10.55
C VAL A 38 -14.68 -3.28 10.41
N LEU A 39 -13.84 -4.17 9.88
CA LEU A 39 -12.42 -3.91 9.67
C LEU A 39 -12.21 -3.12 8.37
N PRO A 40 -11.84 -1.83 8.41
CA PRO A 40 -11.42 -1.11 7.22
C PRO A 40 -10.03 -1.57 6.78
N VAL A 41 -9.86 -1.83 5.50
CA VAL A 41 -8.59 -2.23 4.88
C VAL A 41 -8.37 -1.41 3.62
N ILE A 42 -7.19 -0.80 3.48
CA ILE A 42 -6.76 -0.22 2.20
C ILE A 42 -6.10 -1.32 1.36
N ALA A 43 -6.47 -1.41 0.09
CA ALA A 43 -5.86 -2.26 -0.91
C ALA A 43 -5.42 -1.43 -2.12
N THR A 44 -4.12 -1.18 -2.27
CA THR A 44 -3.58 -0.25 -3.28
C THR A 44 -2.32 -0.77 -3.96
N GLY A 45 -2.04 -0.24 -5.16
CA GLY A 45 -0.77 -0.41 -5.86
C GLY A 45 0.39 0.36 -5.23
N ARG A 46 0.12 1.36 -4.39
CA ARG A 46 1.15 2.15 -3.73
C ARG A 46 1.97 1.35 -2.73
N SER A 47 3.20 1.79 -2.54
CA SER A 47 4.17 1.24 -1.58
C SER A 47 3.97 1.84 -0.19
N HIS A 48 4.46 1.16 0.84
CA HIS A 48 4.31 1.62 2.23
C HIS A 48 4.87 3.04 2.46
N TYR A 49 6.03 3.35 1.90
CA TYR A 49 6.66 4.66 2.06
C TYR A 49 5.87 5.80 1.41
N GLU A 50 4.97 5.50 0.46
CA GLU A 50 4.16 6.52 -0.21
C GLU A 50 2.97 6.96 0.64
N ILE A 51 2.45 6.07 1.49
CA ILE A 51 1.17 6.27 2.16
C ILE A 51 1.24 6.19 3.70
N ILE A 52 2.43 6.09 4.29
CA ILE A 52 2.60 5.89 5.73
C ILE A 52 1.87 6.96 6.57
N ASP A 53 1.94 8.23 6.16
CA ASP A 53 1.26 9.33 6.86
C ASP A 53 -0.26 9.19 6.79
N LEU A 54 -0.79 8.70 5.67
CA LEU A 54 -2.21 8.45 5.50
C LEU A 54 -2.69 7.28 6.37
N LEU A 55 -1.90 6.20 6.44
CA LEU A 55 -2.17 5.06 7.30
C LEU A 55 -2.23 5.49 8.77
N HIS A 56 -1.29 6.33 9.20
CA HIS A 56 -1.29 6.93 10.54
C HIS A 56 -2.50 7.85 10.77
N GLN A 57 -2.82 8.73 9.80
CA GLN A 57 -3.97 9.64 9.89
C GLN A 57 -5.30 8.87 10.06
N LEU A 58 -5.44 7.74 9.37
CA LEU A 58 -6.63 6.88 9.43
C LEU A 58 -6.57 5.81 10.53
N ASP A 59 -5.45 5.73 11.26
CA ASP A 59 -5.21 4.76 12.34
C ASP A 59 -5.39 3.29 11.85
N LEU A 60 -4.88 3.00 10.64
CA LEU A 60 -5.06 1.70 10.00
C LEU A 60 -3.90 0.75 10.28
N HIS A 61 -4.22 -0.40 10.87
CA HIS A 61 -3.27 -1.45 11.23
C HIS A 61 -3.36 -2.69 10.33
N THR A 62 -4.24 -2.68 9.33
CA THR A 62 -4.38 -3.76 8.34
C THR A 62 -4.50 -3.16 6.96
N TYR A 63 -3.63 -3.58 6.04
CA TYR A 63 -3.54 -3.01 4.69
C TYR A 63 -2.83 -3.96 3.70
N ILE A 64 -3.17 -3.81 2.44
CA ILE A 64 -2.68 -4.57 1.28
C ILE A 64 -2.03 -3.56 0.32
N LEU A 65 -0.73 -3.63 0.15
CA LEU A 65 0.08 -2.66 -0.61
C LEU A 65 0.81 -3.35 -1.76
N ALA A 66 1.43 -2.55 -2.62
CA ALA A 66 2.20 -3.02 -3.78
C ALA A 66 1.42 -4.05 -4.62
N ASN A 67 0.13 -3.76 -4.88
CA ASN A 67 -0.79 -4.65 -5.59
C ASN A 67 -0.90 -6.06 -4.97
N GLY A 68 -0.84 -6.13 -3.65
CA GLY A 68 -0.93 -7.40 -2.90
C GLY A 68 0.40 -8.06 -2.61
N CYS A 69 1.53 -7.52 -3.07
CA CYS A 69 2.84 -8.09 -2.74
C CYS A 69 3.24 -7.85 -1.29
N TYR A 70 2.65 -6.86 -0.60
CA TYR A 70 2.97 -6.54 0.79
C TYR A 70 1.70 -6.42 1.63
N ILE A 71 1.55 -7.26 2.65
CA ILE A 71 0.33 -7.35 3.44
C ILE A 71 0.66 -7.30 4.93
N ILE A 72 0.04 -6.36 5.62
CA ILE A 72 0.07 -6.23 7.08
C ILE A 72 -1.33 -6.50 7.64
N HIS A 73 -1.41 -7.24 8.74
CA HIS A 73 -2.61 -7.40 9.54
C HIS A 73 -2.31 -7.21 11.01
N GLN A 74 -3.02 -6.27 11.64
CA GLN A 74 -2.81 -5.90 13.04
C GLN A 74 -1.33 -5.61 13.36
N ASP A 75 -0.71 -4.79 12.49
CA ASP A 75 0.72 -4.44 12.54
C ASP A 75 1.70 -5.60 12.34
N GLU A 76 1.21 -6.82 12.10
CA GLU A 76 2.02 -7.99 11.81
C GLU A 76 2.17 -8.24 10.31
N LEU A 77 3.39 -8.56 9.88
CA LEU A 77 3.69 -8.89 8.49
C LEU A 77 3.17 -10.28 8.14
N ILE A 78 2.25 -10.35 7.18
CA ILE A 78 1.71 -11.61 6.67
C ILE A 78 2.37 -12.01 5.34
N GLN A 79 2.70 -11.03 4.50
CA GLN A 79 3.29 -11.27 3.19
C GLN A 79 4.23 -10.14 2.79
N ASP A 80 5.41 -10.52 2.31
CA ASP A 80 6.36 -9.64 1.62
C ASP A 80 6.93 -10.41 0.42
N TYR A 81 6.22 -10.35 -0.71
CA TYR A 81 6.58 -11.06 -1.92
C TYR A 81 7.51 -10.22 -2.79
N HIS A 82 8.68 -10.76 -3.13
CA HIS A 82 9.67 -10.11 -3.98
C HIS A 82 9.83 -10.84 -5.30
N PHE A 83 10.11 -10.07 -6.36
CA PHE A 83 10.49 -10.66 -7.64
C PHE A 83 11.85 -11.36 -7.52
N PRO A 84 12.01 -12.55 -8.12
CA PRO A 84 13.31 -13.19 -8.24
C PRO A 84 14.32 -12.30 -9.00
N ILE A 85 15.55 -12.26 -8.53
CA ILE A 85 16.62 -11.41 -9.10
C ILE A 85 16.85 -11.72 -10.59
N ASP A 86 16.81 -12.99 -10.99
CA ASP A 86 16.99 -13.40 -12.38
C ASP A 86 15.91 -12.82 -13.31
N LYS A 87 14.67 -12.66 -12.81
CA LYS A 87 13.57 -12.02 -13.53
C LYS A 87 13.77 -10.52 -13.64
N ILE A 88 14.21 -9.87 -12.55
CA ILE A 88 14.55 -8.44 -12.55
C ILE A 88 15.64 -8.17 -13.58
N GLU A 89 16.73 -8.93 -13.57
CA GLU A 89 17.80 -8.79 -14.55
C GLU A 89 17.34 -9.02 -15.98
N ALA A 90 16.42 -9.97 -16.21
CA ALA A 90 15.86 -10.20 -17.54
C ALA A 90 15.08 -8.98 -18.05
N VAL A 91 14.31 -8.32 -17.19
CA VAL A 91 13.61 -7.06 -17.52
C VAL A 91 14.60 -5.94 -17.82
N ILE A 92 15.66 -5.78 -17.01
CA ILE A 92 16.71 -4.77 -17.24
C ILE A 92 17.36 -4.97 -18.61
N ARG A 93 17.75 -6.21 -18.94
CA ARG A 93 18.36 -6.53 -20.24
C ARG A 93 17.41 -6.24 -21.41
N MET A 94 16.12 -6.48 -21.23
CA MET A 94 15.10 -6.16 -22.25
C MET A 94 14.97 -4.65 -22.44
N ALA A 95 14.81 -3.89 -21.34
CA ALA A 95 14.68 -2.43 -21.38
C ALA A 95 15.90 -1.76 -22.04
N GLN A 96 17.11 -2.20 -21.69
CA GLN A 96 18.35 -1.72 -22.30
C GLN A 96 18.41 -1.93 -23.83
N ARG A 97 17.91 -3.08 -24.32
CA ARG A 97 17.88 -3.39 -25.75
C ARG A 97 16.89 -2.51 -26.52
N ASN A 98 15.79 -2.14 -25.86
CA ASN A 98 14.73 -1.33 -26.45
C ASN A 98 14.96 0.18 -26.25
N HIS A 99 15.95 0.56 -25.44
CA HIS A 99 16.15 1.94 -24.97
C HIS A 99 14.98 2.48 -24.12
N ASP A 100 14.37 1.59 -23.32
CA ASP A 100 13.31 1.94 -22.37
C ASP A 100 13.89 2.24 -20.98
N ASP A 101 13.27 3.20 -20.26
CA ASP A 101 13.53 3.42 -18.84
C ASP A 101 12.84 2.34 -17.97
N VAL A 102 13.47 1.99 -16.85
CA VAL A 102 12.90 1.03 -15.88
C VAL A 102 13.05 1.55 -14.45
N GLY A 103 11.97 1.45 -13.67
CA GLY A 103 11.93 1.78 -12.25
C GLY A 103 11.71 0.54 -11.38
N PHE A 104 12.32 0.51 -10.20
CA PHE A 104 12.12 -0.54 -9.20
C PHE A 104 11.66 0.08 -7.89
N LEU A 105 10.61 -0.50 -7.32
CA LEU A 105 10.02 -0.07 -6.05
C LEU A 105 10.33 -1.12 -4.99
N ILE A 106 10.78 -0.67 -3.82
CA ILE A 106 11.13 -1.55 -2.70
C ILE A 106 10.36 -1.04 -1.48
N ASN A 107 9.66 -1.93 -0.77
CA ASN A 107 8.87 -1.58 0.42
C ASN A 107 9.72 -1.30 1.69
N ARG A 108 11.01 -1.00 1.56
CA ARG A 108 11.86 -0.60 2.68
C ARG A 108 12.07 0.90 2.68
N VAL A 109 12.07 1.49 3.87
CA VAL A 109 12.80 2.73 4.12
C VAL A 109 14.24 2.49 3.68
N LEU A 110 14.76 3.30 2.75
CA LEU A 110 16.19 3.37 2.46
C LEU A 110 16.91 3.75 3.76
N ARG A 111 17.33 2.77 4.55
CA ARG A 111 18.37 2.97 5.54
C ARG A 111 19.67 3.02 4.76
N LEU A 112 20.18 4.23 4.54
CA LEU A 112 21.58 4.41 4.22
C LEU A 112 22.36 3.68 5.33
N ARG A 113 23.18 2.70 4.94
CA ARG A 113 24.15 2.11 5.87
C ARG A 113 25.13 3.23 6.23
N GLU A 114 25.25 3.53 7.51
CA GLU A 114 26.44 4.20 8.05
C GLU A 114 27.66 3.25 7.93
#